data_AF-A3QIN2-F1
#
_entry.id   AF-A3QIN2-F1
#
_cell.length_a   1.000
_cell.length_b   1.000
_cell.length_c   1.000
_cell.angle_alpha   90.00
_cell.angle_beta   90.00
_cell.angle_gamma   90.00
#
_symmetry.space_group_name_H-M   'P 1'
#
loop_
_entity.id
_entity.type
_entity.pdbx_description
1 polymer ?
#
loop_
_entity_poly.entity_id
_entity_poly.type
_entity_poly.pdbx_seq_one_letter_code
_entity_poly.pdbx_strand_id
1 'polypeptide(L)'
;MRLSIISARSLHRILGLIVGAQLLIWTLTGLAFNLIDDQLLDANVMRTKPGKEQQNSVRLIQPTVTLAEIMAEMTNQQTNSAYQQIDLKRVELAALLERPVYRLRTSAGTLAFWGDTGEAVNLDNEQLIRLARQSYLGEVRLSSPIVDKEAAQRYGGNPAFYRFDTQDKLGTQIFIDGQSGQVKAHENQGSRFKQLLFMLHFIDYFPNNGVSFNHLATQLIAFAALLLGLSGAWVLVRKLAAGDYFSWQVNRSADKGKRQLTLLSPDGEPLESLILAPGNLLDNLNHDRTRIPSQCGGGGQCGMCRVRFLEQAPQATVEEQTRLKQEHLALGIRLSCQHNCHQGKIALTSRAQLRFWQKAQSDAEQAVRPAQASS
;
A
#
# COMPACT_ATOMS: atom_id res chain seq x y z
N MET A 1 -14.24 -6.82 32.75
CA MET A 1 -14.33 -6.57 31.30
C MET A 1 -13.66 -7.75 30.58
N ARG A 2 -14.43 -8.71 30.04
CA ARG A 2 -13.83 -9.85 29.31
C ARG A 2 -13.32 -9.31 27.97
N LEU A 3 -12.00 -9.17 27.82
CA LEU A 3 -11.40 -8.96 26.51
C LEU A 3 -11.76 -10.18 25.66
N SER A 4 -12.67 -9.98 24.71
CA SER A 4 -12.95 -10.95 23.66
C SER A 4 -11.65 -11.15 22.89
N ILE A 5 -10.98 -12.29 23.11
CA ILE A 5 -9.76 -12.65 22.40
C ILE A 5 -10.16 -12.83 20.94
N ILE A 6 -9.82 -11.85 20.09
CA ILE A 6 -10.06 -11.93 18.65
C ILE A 6 -9.24 -13.12 18.13
N SER A 7 -9.92 -14.12 17.56
CA SER A 7 -9.21 -15.27 16.99
C SER A 7 -8.22 -14.81 15.91
N ALA A 8 -7.05 -15.44 15.82
CA ALA A 8 -6.04 -15.04 14.84
C ALA A 8 -6.52 -15.15 13.37
N ARG A 9 -7.53 -15.99 13.07
CA ARG A 9 -8.20 -16.01 11.75
C ARG A 9 -9.11 -14.79 11.53
N SER A 10 -9.84 -14.36 12.56
CA SER A 10 -10.64 -13.12 12.52
C SER A 10 -9.76 -11.89 12.35
N LEU A 11 -8.64 -11.85 13.07
CA LEU A 11 -7.62 -10.81 12.93
C LEU A 11 -7.03 -10.82 11.52
N HIS A 12 -6.61 -11.98 11.00
CA HIS A 12 -6.12 -12.14 9.63
C HIS A 12 -7.10 -11.61 8.59
N ARG A 13 -8.41 -11.88 8.74
CA ARG A 13 -9.45 -11.39 7.81
C ARG A 13 -9.57 -9.86 7.83
N ILE A 14 -9.58 -9.25 9.01
CA ILE A 14 -9.69 -7.78 9.14
C ILE A 14 -8.43 -7.10 8.61
N LEU A 15 -7.25 -7.58 9.01
CA LEU A 15 -5.98 -7.11 8.50
C LEU A 15 -5.90 -7.28 6.98
N GLY A 16 -6.39 -8.41 6.47
CA GLY A 16 -6.41 -8.70 5.03
C GLY A 16 -7.28 -7.73 4.25
N LEU A 17 -8.40 -7.28 4.82
CA LEU A 17 -9.25 -6.26 4.18
C LEU A 17 -8.56 -4.89 4.17
N ILE A 18 -7.98 -4.46 5.30
CA ILE A 18 -7.32 -3.15 5.40
C ILE A 18 -6.07 -3.11 4.51
N VAL A 19 -5.16 -4.08 4.69
CA VAL A 19 -3.91 -4.17 3.92
C VAL A 19 -4.20 -4.46 2.45
N GLY A 20 -5.18 -5.32 2.16
CA GLY A 20 -5.57 -5.64 0.77
C GLY A 20 -6.13 -4.44 0.03
N ALA A 21 -6.96 -3.61 0.68
CA ALA A 21 -7.44 -2.36 0.09
C ALA A 21 -6.29 -1.39 -0.21
N GLN A 22 -5.35 -1.21 0.73
CA GLN A 22 -4.19 -0.35 0.51
C GLN A 22 -3.25 -0.92 -0.57
N LEU A 23 -3.05 -2.24 -0.63
CA LEU A 23 -2.27 -2.91 -1.66
C LEU A 23 -2.91 -2.76 -3.05
N LEU A 24 -4.25 -2.76 -3.13
CA LEU A 24 -4.97 -2.49 -4.37
C LEU A 24 -4.70 -1.06 -4.85
N ILE A 25 -4.81 -0.07 -3.97
CA ILE A 25 -4.49 1.34 -4.27
C ILE A 25 -3.03 1.47 -4.74
N TRP A 26 -2.10 0.84 -4.01
CA TRP A 26 -0.68 0.80 -4.35
C TRP A 26 -0.44 0.20 -5.73
N THR A 27 -1.12 -0.90 -6.07
CA THR A 27 -0.97 -1.58 -7.36
C THR A 27 -1.58 -0.76 -8.49
N LEU A 28 -2.77 -0.18 -8.29
CA LEU A 28 -3.43 0.65 -9.30
C LEU A 28 -2.64 1.92 -9.60
N THR A 29 -2.10 2.58 -8.57
CA THR A 29 -1.27 3.78 -8.75
C THR A 29 0.09 3.43 -9.37
N GLY A 30 0.71 2.32 -8.97
CA GLY A 30 1.93 1.81 -9.60
C GLY A 30 1.72 1.46 -11.07
N LEU A 31 0.59 0.84 -11.41
CA LEU A 31 0.21 0.57 -12.80
C LEU A 31 0.01 1.87 -13.59
N ALA A 32 -0.67 2.86 -13.01
CA ALA A 32 -0.83 4.17 -13.63
C ALA A 32 0.53 4.81 -13.97
N PHE A 33 1.52 4.75 -13.07
CA PHE A 33 2.87 5.26 -13.36
C PHE A 33 3.59 4.53 -14.50
N ASN A 34 3.27 3.27 -14.75
CA ASN A 34 3.90 2.49 -15.82
C ASN A 34 3.16 2.60 -17.16
N LEU A 35 1.89 3.00 -17.15
CA LEU A 35 1.07 3.11 -18.37
C LEU A 35 0.93 4.55 -18.87
N ILE A 36 1.07 5.54 -17.99
CA ILE A 36 0.94 6.96 -18.34
C ILE A 36 2.32 7.52 -18.66
N ASP A 37 2.44 8.17 -19.81
CA ASP A 37 3.65 8.86 -20.25
C ASP A 37 4.10 9.91 -19.22
N ASP A 38 5.39 9.93 -18.91
CA ASP A 38 5.95 10.84 -17.90
C ASP A 38 5.82 12.31 -18.31
N GLN A 39 5.81 12.61 -19.60
CA GLN A 39 5.65 13.95 -20.15
C GLN A 39 4.28 14.54 -19.87
N LEU A 40 3.24 13.68 -19.78
CA LEU A 40 1.89 14.11 -19.42
C LEU A 40 1.77 14.46 -17.95
N LEU A 41 2.66 13.91 -17.12
CA LEU A 41 2.66 14.08 -15.66
C LEU A 41 3.68 15.12 -15.19
N ASP A 42 4.63 15.51 -16.03
CA ASP A 42 5.70 16.44 -15.65
C ASP A 42 5.44 17.85 -16.18
N ALA A 43 5.24 18.81 -15.29
CA ALA A 43 5.12 20.22 -15.67
C ALA A 43 6.43 20.81 -16.21
N ASN A 44 7.58 20.18 -15.95
CA ASN A 44 8.87 20.65 -16.47
C ASN A 44 9.00 20.55 -17.99
N VAL A 45 8.11 19.81 -18.67
CA VAL A 45 8.03 19.84 -20.14
C VAL A 45 7.73 21.25 -20.68
N MET A 46 7.09 22.10 -19.86
CA MET A 46 6.80 23.49 -20.18
C MET A 46 7.92 24.46 -19.77
N ARG A 47 9.02 23.97 -19.18
CA ARG A 47 10.16 24.81 -18.83
C ARG A 47 11.10 24.97 -20.00
N THR A 48 11.60 26.19 -20.22
CA THR A 48 12.75 26.40 -21.09
C THR A 48 13.95 25.62 -20.55
N LYS A 49 14.53 24.78 -21.41
CA LYS A 49 15.82 24.14 -21.13
C LYS A 49 16.92 25.16 -21.42
N PRO A 50 17.98 25.26 -20.61
CA PRO A 50 19.13 26.10 -20.95
C PRO A 50 19.66 25.64 -22.32
N GLY A 51 19.44 26.47 -23.34
CA GLY A 51 19.82 26.14 -24.72
C GLY A 51 21.33 26.19 -24.87
N LYS A 52 21.89 25.28 -25.69
CA LYS A 52 23.31 25.30 -26.07
C LYS A 52 23.73 26.64 -26.71
N GLU A 53 22.80 27.38 -27.32
CA GLU A 53 23.07 28.71 -27.89
C GLU A 53 23.35 29.77 -26.82
N GLN A 54 22.76 29.65 -25.62
CA GLN A 54 22.98 30.60 -24.52
C GLN A 54 24.37 30.44 -23.89
N GLN A 55 25.10 29.35 -24.18
CA GLN A 55 26.51 29.19 -23.82
C GLN A 55 27.47 29.90 -24.79
N ASN A 56 27.08 30.14 -26.04
CA ASN A 56 27.97 30.69 -27.06
C ASN A 56 28.04 32.23 -27.07
N SER A 57 27.16 32.91 -26.34
CA SER A 57 27.14 34.38 -26.21
C SER A 57 27.14 34.85 -24.76
N VAL A 58 27.66 34.05 -23.82
CA VAL A 58 27.81 34.49 -22.43
C VAL A 58 28.86 35.60 -22.38
N ARG A 59 28.41 36.85 -22.49
CA ARG A 59 29.16 37.98 -21.97
C ARG A 59 29.37 37.69 -20.49
N LEU A 60 30.59 37.36 -20.08
CA LEU A 60 30.93 37.16 -18.67
C LEU A 60 30.67 38.49 -17.95
N ILE A 61 29.52 38.59 -17.29
CA ILE A 61 29.18 39.80 -16.54
C ILE A 61 29.88 39.69 -15.21
N GLN A 62 30.96 40.46 -15.06
CA GLN A 62 31.72 40.50 -13.83
C GLN A 62 30.98 41.36 -12.80
N PRO A 63 30.79 40.88 -11.56
CA PRO A 63 30.28 41.69 -10.49
C PRO A 63 31.26 42.85 -10.23
N THR A 64 30.72 44.05 -10.02
CA THR A 64 31.50 45.25 -9.67
C THR A 64 31.61 45.43 -8.15
N VAL A 65 30.69 44.82 -7.39
CA VAL A 65 30.68 44.81 -5.94
C VAL A 65 31.07 43.42 -5.43
N THR A 66 31.86 43.38 -4.37
CA THR A 66 32.27 42.15 -3.69
C THR A 66 31.23 41.73 -2.66
N LEU A 67 31.19 40.43 -2.35
CA LEU A 67 30.33 39.94 -1.27
C LEU A 67 30.68 40.59 0.09
N ALA A 68 31.95 40.92 0.34
CA ALA A 68 32.38 41.56 1.57
C ALA A 68 31.74 42.95 1.76
N GLU A 69 31.65 43.73 0.67
CA GLU A 69 31.00 45.04 0.68
C GLU A 69 29.49 44.93 0.96
N ILE A 70 28.82 43.94 0.36
CA ILE A 70 27.40 43.68 0.63
C ILE A 70 27.18 43.32 2.11
N MET A 71 28.02 42.43 2.66
CA MET A 71 27.92 42.02 4.05
C MET A 71 28.21 43.18 5.02
N ALA A 72 29.15 44.07 4.67
CA ALA A 72 29.47 45.25 5.45
C ALA A 72 28.31 46.26 5.49
N GLU A 73 27.67 46.51 4.33
CA GLU A 73 26.51 47.41 4.24
C GLU A 73 25.31 46.87 5.03
N MET A 74 25.02 45.57 4.92
CA MET A 74 23.98 44.93 5.74
C MET A 74 24.24 45.11 7.24
N THR A 75 25.48 44.96 7.68
CA THR A 75 25.85 45.14 9.08
C THR A 75 25.67 46.59 9.54
N ASN A 76 26.00 47.56 8.68
CA ASN A 76 25.92 48.99 8.99
C ASN A 76 24.48 49.53 9.03
N GLN A 77 23.58 49.00 8.19
CA GLN A 77 22.17 49.41 8.16
C GLN A 77 21.35 48.88 9.35
N GLN A 78 21.91 48.03 10.21
CA GLN A 78 21.18 47.32 11.25
C GLN A 78 21.49 47.81 12.66
N THR A 79 20.83 48.90 13.05
CA THR A 79 20.66 49.28 14.47
C THR A 79 19.56 48.47 15.19
N ASN A 80 18.90 47.51 14.53
CA ASN A 80 17.88 46.66 15.13
C ASN A 80 18.01 45.18 14.72
N SER A 81 18.01 44.33 15.76
CA SER A 81 18.29 42.91 15.95
C SER A 81 17.67 41.84 15.02
N ALA A 82 17.29 42.12 13.77
CA ALA A 82 16.63 41.13 12.91
C ALA A 82 17.59 40.21 12.10
N TYR A 83 18.87 40.56 11.97
CA TYR A 83 19.89 39.69 11.37
C TYR A 83 21.09 39.52 12.30
N GLN A 84 20.88 38.99 13.51
CA GLN A 84 21.97 38.42 14.29
C GLN A 84 22.48 37.18 13.55
N GLN A 85 23.73 37.22 13.09
CA GLN A 85 24.43 36.15 12.35
C GLN A 85 23.61 35.52 11.22
N ILE A 86 23.80 36.00 9.99
CA ILE A 86 23.31 35.32 8.80
C ILE A 86 23.93 33.91 8.76
N ASP A 87 23.14 32.88 9.07
CA ASP A 87 23.52 31.47 8.93
C ASP A 87 23.65 31.13 7.44
N LEU A 88 24.80 31.49 6.88
CA LEU A 88 25.08 31.38 5.46
C LEU A 88 25.42 29.94 5.10
N LYS A 89 24.56 29.31 4.31
CA LYS A 89 24.71 27.92 3.87
C LYS A 89 25.36 27.79 2.50
N ARG A 90 25.07 28.73 1.59
CA ARG A 90 25.60 28.74 0.23
C ARG A 90 25.58 30.13 -0.38
N VAL A 91 26.64 30.48 -1.10
CA VAL A 91 26.69 31.64 -2.00
C VAL A 91 26.67 31.14 -3.43
N GLU A 92 25.88 31.78 -4.28
CA GLU A 92 25.82 31.52 -5.71
C GLU A 92 25.91 32.86 -6.45
N LEU A 93 26.84 32.96 -7.39
CA LEU A 93 26.85 34.03 -8.38
C LEU A 93 26.10 33.52 -9.62
N ALA A 94 25.07 34.24 -10.03
CA ALA A 94 24.23 33.89 -11.17
C ALA A 94 23.92 35.14 -12.01
N ALA A 95 23.18 34.96 -13.10
CA ALA A 95 22.55 36.05 -13.84
C ALA A 95 21.04 36.01 -13.61
N LEU A 96 20.44 37.20 -13.43
CA LEU A 96 19.00 37.41 -13.35
C LEU A 96 18.65 38.55 -14.30
N LEU A 97 17.84 38.26 -15.33
CA LEU A 97 17.50 39.22 -16.38
C LEU A 97 18.76 39.87 -17.00
N GLU A 98 19.77 39.06 -17.31
CA GLU A 98 21.06 39.51 -17.88
C GLU A 98 21.86 40.47 -16.99
N ARG A 99 21.58 40.50 -15.68
CA ARG A 99 22.32 41.28 -14.67
C ARG A 99 22.93 40.34 -13.61
N PRO A 100 24.16 40.57 -13.14
CA PRO A 100 24.81 39.68 -12.19
C PRO A 100 24.09 39.77 -10.85
N VAL A 101 23.89 38.63 -10.19
CA VAL A 101 23.21 38.55 -8.90
C VAL A 101 23.94 37.60 -7.96
N TYR A 102 24.18 38.04 -6.73
CA TYR A 102 24.60 37.19 -5.63
C TYR A 102 23.36 36.64 -4.92
N ARG A 103 23.25 35.32 -4.84
CA ARG A 103 22.23 34.64 -4.04
C ARG A 103 22.86 34.04 -2.79
N LEU A 104 22.33 34.41 -1.64
CA LEU A 104 22.77 33.97 -0.32
C LEU A 104 21.70 33.08 0.26
N ARG A 105 21.97 31.78 0.32
CA ARG A 105 21.06 30.81 0.94
C ARG A 105 21.31 30.79 2.44
N THR A 106 20.27 31.07 3.20
CA THR A 106 20.28 31.08 4.67
C THR A 106 19.34 30.01 5.24
N SER A 107 19.24 29.92 6.56
CA SER A 107 18.19 29.14 7.24
C SER A 107 16.79 29.70 7.03
N ALA A 108 16.64 31.01 6.83
CA ALA A 108 15.35 31.69 6.70
C ALA A 108 14.86 31.80 5.24
N GLY A 109 15.74 31.64 4.24
CA GLY A 109 15.35 31.77 2.84
C GLY A 109 16.54 32.00 1.92
N THR A 110 16.29 32.49 0.71
CA THR A 110 17.34 32.96 -0.19
C THR A 110 17.21 34.47 -0.34
N LEU A 111 18.25 35.20 0.03
CA LEU A 111 18.38 36.62 -0.24
C LEU A 111 19.14 36.80 -1.55
N ALA A 112 18.83 37.84 -2.32
CA ALA A 112 19.61 38.17 -3.49
C ALA A 112 19.97 39.66 -3.54
N PHE A 113 21.16 39.92 -4.08
CA PHE A 113 21.73 41.25 -4.21
C PHE A 113 22.33 41.42 -5.59
N TRP A 114 22.16 42.59 -6.18
CA TRP A 114 22.74 42.88 -7.48
C TRP A 114 24.26 42.96 -7.40
N GLY A 115 24.97 42.27 -8.30
CA GLY A 115 26.43 42.20 -8.30
C GLY A 115 27.11 43.47 -8.79
N ASP A 116 26.37 44.42 -9.33
CA ASP A 116 26.86 45.73 -9.81
C ASP A 116 26.58 46.88 -8.83
N THR A 117 25.47 46.85 -8.09
CA THR A 117 25.12 47.90 -7.10
C THR A 117 25.21 47.45 -5.65
N GLY A 118 25.20 46.15 -5.38
CA GLY A 118 25.14 45.60 -4.01
C GLY A 118 23.76 45.71 -3.34
N GLU A 119 22.79 46.34 -3.99
CA GLU A 119 21.44 46.53 -3.44
C GLU A 119 20.64 45.22 -3.43
N ALA A 120 19.75 45.08 -2.46
CA ALA A 120 18.83 43.95 -2.40
C ALA A 120 17.93 43.89 -3.65
N VAL A 121 17.75 42.70 -4.21
CA VAL A 121 16.88 42.48 -5.36
C VAL A 121 15.44 42.78 -4.97
N ASN A 122 14.84 43.73 -5.68
CA ASN A 122 13.42 44.07 -5.59
C ASN A 122 12.85 44.09 -7.00
N LEU A 123 12.14 43.03 -7.38
CA LEU A 123 11.61 42.88 -8.73
C LEU A 123 10.27 43.59 -8.88
N ASP A 124 10.15 44.44 -9.89
CA ASP A 124 8.86 45.02 -10.29
C ASP A 124 7.99 44.01 -11.07
N ASN A 125 6.74 44.38 -11.30
CA ASN A 125 5.78 43.52 -12.00
C ASN A 125 6.23 43.19 -13.43
N GLU A 126 6.88 44.12 -14.14
CA GLU A 126 7.33 43.89 -15.52
C GLU A 126 8.48 42.88 -15.53
N GLN A 127 9.44 43.03 -14.63
CA GLN A 127 10.56 42.13 -14.43
C GLN A 127 10.08 40.71 -14.06
N LEU A 128 9.09 40.59 -13.17
CA LEU A 128 8.51 39.29 -12.81
C LEU A 128 7.79 38.63 -14.00
N ILE A 129 7.03 39.40 -14.80
CA ILE A 129 6.38 38.89 -16.02
C ILE A 129 7.42 38.42 -17.04
N ARG A 130 8.50 39.20 -17.26
CA ARG A 130 9.60 38.81 -18.15
C ARG A 130 10.26 37.51 -17.68
N LEU A 131 10.53 37.38 -16.38
CA LEU A 131 11.12 36.17 -15.80
C LEU A 131 10.21 34.95 -15.96
N ALA A 132 8.90 35.10 -15.68
CA ALA A 132 7.92 34.05 -15.89
C ALA A 132 7.90 33.61 -17.37
N ARG A 133 7.89 34.57 -18.29
CA ARG A 133 7.87 34.29 -19.73
C ARG A 133 9.14 33.62 -20.23
N GLN A 134 10.32 34.07 -19.78
CA GLN A 134 11.60 33.44 -20.11
C GLN A 134 11.69 31.99 -19.60
N SER A 135 11.00 31.67 -18.50
CA SER A 135 11.00 30.33 -17.92
C SER A 135 10.08 29.33 -18.64
N TYR A 136 9.17 29.82 -19.49
CA TYR A 136 8.15 29.03 -20.15
C TYR A 136 8.51 28.74 -21.61
N LEU A 137 8.33 27.49 -22.03
CA LEU A 137 8.62 27.03 -23.38
C LEU A 137 7.51 27.48 -24.35
N GLY A 138 7.86 28.34 -25.29
CA GLY A 138 6.94 28.83 -26.32
C GLY A 138 6.19 30.10 -25.93
N GLU A 139 5.11 30.39 -26.64
CA GLU A 139 4.32 31.60 -26.40
C GLU A 139 3.09 31.37 -25.54
N VAL A 140 2.91 32.20 -24.50
CA VAL A 140 1.80 32.08 -23.55
C VAL A 140 1.34 33.40 -22.97
N ARG A 141 0.03 33.57 -22.83
CA ARG A 141 -0.54 34.70 -22.08
C ARG A 141 -0.46 34.40 -20.59
N LEU A 142 0.10 35.34 -19.84
CA LEU A 142 0.28 35.26 -18.39
C LEU A 142 -0.71 36.22 -17.70
N SER A 143 -1.18 35.82 -16.52
CA SER A 143 -1.84 36.74 -15.59
C SER A 143 -0.86 37.79 -15.03
N SER A 144 -1.40 38.80 -14.35
CA SER A 144 -0.60 39.60 -13.42
C SER A 144 -0.04 38.73 -12.28
N PRO A 145 1.07 39.13 -11.62
CA PRO A 145 1.60 38.42 -10.48
C PRO A 145 0.59 38.34 -9.33
N ILE A 146 0.34 37.14 -8.83
CA ILE A 146 -0.54 36.86 -7.69
C ILE A 146 0.31 36.42 -6.51
N VAL A 147 0.20 37.11 -5.36
CA VAL A 147 0.93 36.70 -4.15
C VAL A 147 0.37 35.36 -3.63
N ASP A 148 1.23 34.37 -3.47
CA ASP A 148 0.86 33.01 -3.06
C ASP A 148 1.67 32.56 -1.83
N LYS A 149 1.09 32.80 -0.65
CA LYS A 149 1.73 32.50 0.65
C LYS A 149 1.83 30.99 0.90
N GLU A 150 0.89 30.20 0.41
CA GLU A 150 0.91 28.74 0.58
C GLU A 150 2.02 28.13 -0.27
N ALA A 151 2.19 28.60 -1.51
CA ALA A 151 3.30 28.19 -2.35
C ALA A 151 4.66 28.60 -1.77
N ALA A 152 4.74 29.76 -1.11
CA ALA A 152 5.95 30.18 -0.39
C ALA A 152 6.35 29.18 0.71
N GLN A 153 5.38 28.67 1.47
CA GLN A 153 5.61 27.65 2.49
C GLN A 153 6.01 26.30 1.85
N ARG A 154 5.35 25.91 0.75
CA ARG A 154 5.61 24.64 0.06
C ARG A 154 7.00 24.56 -0.58
N TYR A 155 7.40 25.62 -1.27
CA TYR A 155 8.64 25.64 -2.05
C TYR A 155 9.85 26.22 -1.32
N GLY A 156 9.64 26.78 -0.13
CA GLY A 156 10.66 27.53 0.59
C GLY A 156 10.96 28.84 -0.14
N GLY A 157 10.39 29.92 0.38
CA GLY A 157 10.57 31.26 -0.16
C GLY A 157 10.13 32.33 0.83
N ASN A 158 10.40 33.58 0.46
CA ASN A 158 10.05 34.73 1.26
C ASN A 158 8.57 35.13 1.02
N PRO A 159 7.98 36.02 1.86
CA PRO A 159 6.59 36.45 1.70
C PRO A 159 6.26 37.08 0.34
N ALA A 160 7.26 37.64 -0.35
CA ALA A 160 7.15 38.09 -1.74
C ALA A 160 7.29 36.90 -2.70
N PHE A 161 6.29 36.03 -2.71
CA PHE A 161 6.23 34.84 -3.56
C PHE A 161 5.06 34.96 -4.52
N TYR A 162 5.33 34.79 -5.81
CA TYR A 162 4.37 35.11 -6.87
C TYR A 162 4.04 33.90 -7.72
N ARG A 163 2.75 33.74 -8.00
CA ARG A 163 2.20 32.81 -8.97
C ARG A 163 1.76 33.56 -10.22
N PHE A 164 1.99 32.96 -11.37
CA PHE A 164 1.47 33.37 -12.67
C PHE A 164 0.62 32.25 -13.24
N ASP A 165 -0.62 32.56 -13.60
CA ASP A 165 -1.52 31.62 -14.25
C ASP A 165 -1.39 31.78 -15.77
N THR A 166 -1.17 30.68 -16.48
CA THR A 166 -1.10 30.66 -17.95
C THR A 166 -2.46 30.33 -18.56
N GLN A 167 -2.69 30.79 -19.79
CA GLN A 167 -3.87 30.39 -20.59
C GLN A 167 -3.55 29.23 -21.56
N ASP A 168 -2.68 28.30 -21.16
CA ASP A 168 -2.41 27.11 -21.95
C ASP A 168 -3.46 26.01 -21.70
N LYS A 169 -3.41 24.94 -22.51
CA LYS A 169 -4.35 23.82 -22.38
C LYS A 169 -4.20 23.04 -21.08
N LEU A 170 -3.03 23.07 -20.45
CA LEU A 170 -2.70 22.30 -19.25
C LEU A 170 -2.98 23.07 -17.96
N GLY A 171 -3.32 24.36 -18.06
CA GLY A 171 -3.49 25.27 -16.93
C GLY A 171 -2.20 25.38 -16.12
N THR A 172 -1.07 25.63 -16.80
CA THR A 172 0.25 25.74 -16.16
C THR A 172 0.32 26.98 -15.26
N GLN A 173 0.94 26.83 -14.10
CA GLN A 173 1.18 27.86 -13.11
C GLN A 173 2.67 27.96 -12.85
N ILE A 174 3.21 29.17 -12.87
CA ILE A 174 4.63 29.45 -12.69
C ILE A 174 4.84 30.14 -11.35
N PHE A 175 5.76 29.62 -10.54
CA PHE A 175 6.03 30.10 -9.19
C PHE A 175 7.41 30.74 -9.10
N ILE A 176 7.46 31.99 -8.64
CA ILE A 176 8.65 32.82 -8.58
C ILE A 176 8.82 33.38 -7.18
N ASP A 177 10.01 33.20 -6.61
CA ASP A 177 10.44 33.90 -5.41
C ASP A 177 10.92 35.30 -5.81
N GLY A 178 10.18 36.33 -5.40
CA GLY A 178 10.41 37.72 -5.80
C GLY A 178 11.66 38.34 -5.16
N GLN A 179 12.13 37.83 -4.01
CA GLN A 179 13.36 38.32 -3.38
C GLN A 179 14.62 37.71 -3.99
N SER A 180 14.54 36.48 -4.51
CA SER A 180 15.71 35.81 -5.12
C SER A 180 15.71 35.79 -6.65
N GLY A 181 14.57 36.13 -7.27
CA GLY A 181 14.34 35.99 -8.70
C GLY A 181 14.41 34.54 -9.18
N GLN A 182 14.21 33.56 -8.30
CA GLN A 182 14.24 32.15 -8.66
C GLN A 182 12.86 31.65 -9.08
N VAL A 183 12.78 31.02 -10.25
CA VAL A 183 11.60 30.29 -10.70
C VAL A 183 11.59 28.92 -10.03
N LYS A 184 10.87 28.80 -8.91
CA LYS A 184 10.87 27.63 -8.02
C LYS A 184 10.21 26.41 -8.64
N ALA A 185 9.11 26.60 -9.35
CA ALA A 185 8.34 25.50 -9.90
C ALA A 185 7.46 25.92 -11.07
N HIS A 186 7.14 24.94 -11.91
CA HIS A 186 5.99 24.96 -12.79
C HIS A 186 5.05 23.86 -12.28
N GLU A 187 3.75 24.13 -12.19
CA GLU A 187 2.73 23.13 -11.88
C GLU A 187 1.63 23.18 -12.94
N ASN A 188 1.04 22.04 -13.28
CA ASN A 188 -0.11 21.98 -14.18
C ASN A 188 -1.05 20.85 -13.75
N GLN A 189 -2.11 20.59 -14.53
CA GLN A 189 -3.04 19.50 -14.21
C GLN A 189 -2.35 18.12 -14.14
N GLY A 190 -1.40 17.86 -15.03
CA GLY A 190 -0.60 16.62 -15.06
C GLY A 190 0.24 16.43 -13.80
N SER A 191 0.98 17.47 -13.39
CA SER A 191 1.81 17.39 -12.17
C SER A 191 0.97 17.29 -10.91
N ARG A 192 -0.22 17.91 -10.85
CA ARG A 192 -1.16 17.73 -9.75
C ARG A 192 -1.68 16.30 -9.68
N PHE A 193 -1.99 15.69 -10.82
CA PHE A 193 -2.38 14.29 -10.88
C PHE A 193 -1.22 13.36 -10.47
N LYS A 194 0.02 13.67 -10.88
CA LYS A 194 1.24 12.97 -10.44
C LYS A 194 1.40 13.03 -8.91
N GLN A 195 1.17 14.19 -8.31
CA GLN A 195 1.21 14.36 -6.85
C GLN A 195 0.13 13.51 -6.16
N LEU A 196 -1.09 13.45 -6.69
CA LEU A 196 -2.14 12.57 -6.18
C LEU A 196 -1.72 11.08 -6.24
N LEU A 197 -1.17 10.63 -7.37
CA LEU A 197 -0.69 9.26 -7.51
C LEU A 197 0.42 8.95 -6.49
N PHE A 198 1.38 9.86 -6.30
CA PHE A 198 2.43 9.68 -5.29
C PHE A 198 1.88 9.65 -3.87
N MET A 199 0.94 10.54 -3.54
CA MET A 199 0.28 10.57 -2.24
C MET A 199 -0.38 9.22 -1.91
N LEU A 200 -1.13 8.67 -2.86
CA LEU A 200 -1.80 7.37 -2.73
C LEU A 200 -0.81 6.19 -2.68
N HIS A 201 0.24 6.22 -3.51
CA HIS A 201 1.22 5.15 -3.63
C HIS A 201 2.15 5.08 -2.41
N PHE A 202 2.58 6.23 -1.89
CA PHE A 202 3.44 6.32 -0.71
C PHE A 202 2.69 6.49 0.61
N ILE A 203 1.34 6.42 0.59
CA ILE A 203 0.47 6.51 1.77
C ILE A 203 0.66 7.84 2.52
N ASP A 204 1.03 8.90 1.80
CA ASP A 204 1.38 10.21 2.34
C ASP A 204 0.15 11.13 2.49
N TYR A 205 -0.83 10.70 3.28
CA TYR A 205 -2.14 11.38 3.35
C TYR A 205 -2.17 12.63 4.21
N PHE A 206 -1.14 12.86 5.02
CA PHE A 206 -1.16 13.92 6.04
C PHE A 206 -0.26 15.09 5.63
N PRO A 207 -0.76 16.34 5.78
CA PRO A 207 0.06 17.50 5.53
C PRO A 207 1.23 17.54 6.53
N ASN A 208 2.39 18.02 6.09
CA ASN A 208 3.63 18.20 6.88
C ASN A 208 4.52 16.97 7.08
N ASN A 209 4.27 15.83 6.41
CA ASN A 209 5.21 14.70 6.44
C ASN A 209 6.56 15.02 5.75
N GLY A 210 6.62 16.10 4.97
CA GLY A 210 7.82 16.51 4.23
C GLY A 210 8.22 15.47 3.20
N VAL A 211 9.52 15.35 2.91
CA VAL A 211 10.08 14.31 2.01
C VAL A 211 10.36 13.00 2.78
N SER A 212 9.77 12.82 3.96
CA SER A 212 10.04 11.67 4.83
C SER A 212 9.09 10.52 4.53
N PHE A 213 9.66 9.33 4.39
CA PHE A 213 8.90 8.08 4.30
C PHE A 213 8.43 7.57 5.69
N ASN A 214 8.88 8.20 6.78
CA ASN A 214 8.65 7.72 8.15
C ASN A 214 7.42 8.37 8.82
N HIS A 215 6.28 8.36 8.16
CA HIS A 215 5.04 8.95 8.70
C HIS A 215 4.07 7.89 9.25
N LEU A 216 3.16 8.32 10.12
CA LEU A 216 2.32 7.43 10.94
C LEU A 216 1.45 6.48 10.09
N ALA A 217 0.88 6.95 8.99
CA ALA A 217 0.04 6.12 8.11
C ALA A 217 0.81 4.91 7.55
N THR A 218 1.99 5.15 6.98
CA THR A 218 2.87 4.09 6.46
C THR A 218 3.30 3.13 7.57
N GLN A 219 3.64 3.64 8.76
CA GLN A 219 4.00 2.79 9.90
C GLN A 219 2.86 1.85 10.32
N LEU A 220 1.63 2.37 10.41
CA LEU A 220 0.45 1.60 10.78
C LEU A 220 0.12 0.53 9.74
N ILE A 221 0.18 0.86 8.45
CA ILE A 221 -0.06 -0.11 7.37
C ILE A 221 1.05 -1.16 7.33
N ALA A 222 2.32 -0.78 7.47
CA ALA A 222 3.43 -1.72 7.51
C ALA A 222 3.31 -2.69 8.71
N PHE A 223 2.93 -2.17 9.88
CA PHE A 223 2.69 -3.00 11.05
C PHE A 223 1.49 -3.93 10.85
N ALA A 224 0.38 -3.45 10.27
CA ALA A 224 -0.77 -4.28 9.92
C ALA A 224 -0.42 -5.37 8.90
N ALA A 225 0.41 -5.06 7.90
CA ALA A 225 0.91 -6.02 6.91
C ALA A 225 1.81 -7.08 7.54
N LEU A 226 2.67 -6.69 8.49
CA LEU A 226 3.48 -7.64 9.27
C LEU A 226 2.59 -8.59 10.07
N LEU A 227 1.60 -8.06 10.80
CA LEU A 227 0.64 -8.89 11.54
C LEU A 227 -0.19 -9.79 10.60
N LEU A 228 -0.52 -9.32 9.39
CA LEU A 228 -1.19 -10.12 8.37
C LEU A 228 -0.32 -11.30 7.93
N GLY A 229 0.96 -11.06 7.65
CA GLY A 229 1.93 -12.10 7.28
C GLY A 229 2.12 -13.13 8.40
N LEU A 230 2.31 -12.68 9.64
CA LEU A 230 2.46 -13.55 10.80
C LEU A 230 1.21 -14.40 11.06
N SER A 231 0.02 -13.78 11.01
CA SER A 231 -1.24 -14.50 11.19
C SER A 231 -1.50 -15.50 10.06
N GLY A 232 -1.14 -15.16 8.82
CA GLY A 232 -1.23 -16.06 7.67
C GLY A 232 -0.30 -17.26 7.79
N ALA A 233 0.97 -17.02 8.17
CA ALA A 233 1.94 -18.08 8.42
C ALA A 233 1.48 -19.02 9.54
N TRP A 234 0.93 -18.49 10.64
CA TRP A 234 0.38 -19.30 11.73
C TRP A 234 -0.79 -20.18 11.26
N VAL A 235 -1.74 -19.63 10.49
CA VAL A 235 -2.85 -20.41 9.90
C VAL A 235 -2.34 -21.49 8.96
N LEU A 236 -1.35 -21.17 8.12
CA LEU A 236 -0.73 -22.11 7.19
C LEU A 236 -0.06 -23.27 7.94
N VAL A 237 0.77 -22.98 8.96
CA VAL A 237 1.44 -24.01 9.79
C VAL A 237 0.41 -24.92 10.45
N ARG A 238 -0.68 -24.38 10.99
CA ARG A 238 -1.75 -25.20 11.60
C ARG A 238 -2.47 -26.09 10.58
N LYS A 239 -2.72 -25.58 9.38
CA LYS A 239 -3.30 -26.38 8.28
C LYS A 239 -2.34 -27.49 7.83
N LEU A 240 -1.05 -27.20 7.72
CA LEU A 240 -0.02 -28.20 7.40
C LEU A 240 0.05 -29.29 8.48
N ALA A 241 0.04 -28.91 9.76
CA ALA A 241 0.04 -29.86 10.87
C ALA A 241 -1.24 -30.72 10.94
N ALA A 242 -2.37 -30.18 10.50
CA ALA A 242 -3.66 -30.89 10.39
C ALA A 242 -3.81 -31.71 9.10
N GLY A 243 -2.83 -31.70 8.20
CA GLY A 243 -2.82 -32.51 6.98
C GLY A 243 -3.61 -31.95 5.80
N ASP A 244 -4.02 -30.67 5.82
CA ASP A 244 -4.91 -30.03 4.82
C ASP A 244 -4.28 -29.84 3.41
N TYR A 245 -2.96 -29.96 3.27
CA TYR A 245 -2.27 -29.69 1.99
C TYR A 245 -1.50 -30.91 1.44
N PHE A 246 -1.72 -32.09 2.03
CA PHE A 246 -1.00 -33.32 1.66
C PHE A 246 -1.56 -34.02 0.40
N SER A 247 -2.31 -33.32 -0.45
CA SER A 247 -2.76 -33.83 -1.75
C SER A 247 -1.64 -33.92 -2.80
N TRP A 248 -0.44 -33.37 -2.52
CA TRP A 248 0.72 -33.42 -3.43
C TRP A 248 1.65 -34.63 -3.23
N GLN A 249 1.50 -35.41 -2.15
CA GLN A 249 2.40 -36.55 -1.84
C GLN A 249 1.77 -37.95 -1.98
N VAL A 250 0.60 -38.05 -2.63
CA VAL A 250 -0.05 -39.35 -2.89
C VAL A 250 0.81 -40.31 -3.74
N ASN A 251 1.92 -39.85 -4.35
CA ASN A 251 2.83 -40.70 -5.11
C ASN A 251 4.16 -41.12 -4.44
N ARG A 252 4.43 -40.80 -3.14
CA ARG A 252 5.73 -41.18 -2.54
C ARG A 252 5.72 -42.06 -1.29
N SER A 253 4.56 -42.51 -0.80
CA SER A 253 4.58 -43.48 0.32
C SER A 253 3.34 -44.36 0.33
N ALA A 254 3.33 -45.36 -0.55
CA ALA A 254 2.28 -46.38 -0.61
C ALA A 254 2.39 -47.45 0.50
N ASP A 255 3.33 -47.35 1.44
CA ASP A 255 3.68 -48.49 2.31
C ASP A 255 3.83 -48.18 3.81
N LYS A 256 3.41 -47.00 4.30
CA LYS A 256 3.38 -46.73 5.76
C LYS A 256 2.00 -46.29 6.24
N GLY A 257 1.19 -47.28 6.62
CA GLY A 257 0.09 -47.11 7.58
C GLY A 257 -1.28 -46.77 6.99
N LYS A 258 -1.83 -47.64 6.12
CA LYS A 258 -3.27 -47.64 5.81
C LYS A 258 -4.06 -47.80 7.11
N ARG A 259 -4.90 -46.82 7.45
CA ARG A 259 -5.74 -46.86 8.66
C ARG A 259 -7.17 -47.21 8.27
N GLN A 260 -7.72 -48.24 8.89
CA GLN A 260 -9.11 -48.61 8.69
C GLN A 260 -10.00 -47.79 9.63
N LEU A 261 -11.04 -47.18 9.06
CA LEU A 261 -12.04 -46.40 9.78
C LEU A 261 -13.43 -46.95 9.43
N THR A 262 -14.25 -47.22 10.43
CA THR A 262 -15.68 -47.53 10.24
C THR A 262 -16.50 -46.28 10.51
N LEU A 263 -17.30 -45.86 9.52
CA LEU A 263 -18.29 -44.81 9.65
C LEU A 263 -19.62 -45.44 10.09
N LEU A 264 -20.23 -44.89 11.15
CA LEU A 264 -21.49 -45.36 11.70
C LEU A 264 -22.58 -44.29 11.59
N SER A 265 -23.83 -44.74 11.62
CA SER A 265 -25.00 -43.89 11.73
C SER A 265 -25.06 -43.20 13.10
N PRO A 266 -25.93 -42.19 13.29
CA PRO A 266 -26.13 -41.58 14.60
C PRO A 266 -26.55 -42.60 15.68
N ASP A 267 -27.28 -43.63 15.27
CA ASP A 267 -27.84 -44.67 16.14
C ASP A 267 -26.83 -45.81 16.42
N GLY A 268 -25.66 -45.81 15.78
CA GLY A 268 -24.59 -46.77 16.02
C GLY A 268 -24.50 -47.92 15.02
N GLU A 269 -25.40 -47.98 14.03
CA GLU A 269 -25.32 -48.96 12.94
C GLU A 269 -24.14 -48.68 11.99
N PRO A 270 -23.35 -49.68 11.58
CA PRO A 270 -22.24 -49.49 10.65
C PRO A 270 -22.76 -49.13 9.25
N LEU A 271 -22.24 -48.04 8.67
CA LEU A 271 -22.59 -47.59 7.32
C LEU A 271 -21.55 -48.05 6.30
N GLU A 272 -20.26 -47.83 6.57
CA GLU A 272 -19.18 -48.08 5.61
C GLU A 272 -17.83 -48.25 6.30
N SER A 273 -16.98 -49.11 5.75
CA SER A 273 -15.57 -49.21 6.12
C SER A 273 -14.68 -48.54 5.07
N LEU A 274 -13.82 -47.63 5.53
CA LEU A 274 -12.95 -46.81 4.69
C LEU A 274 -11.48 -47.11 5.02
N ILE A 275 -10.65 -47.14 3.98
CA ILE A 275 -9.20 -47.14 4.12
C ILE A 275 -8.72 -45.70 3.93
N LEU A 276 -8.22 -45.08 5.00
CA LEU A 276 -7.75 -43.70 4.95
C LEU A 276 -6.26 -43.65 4.63
N ALA A 277 -5.89 -42.69 3.78
CA ALA A 277 -4.52 -42.27 3.58
C ALA A 277 -4.08 -41.29 4.68
N PRO A 278 -2.77 -41.12 4.91
CA PRO A 278 -2.26 -40.04 5.74
C PRO A 278 -2.78 -38.67 5.26
N GLY A 279 -3.17 -37.78 6.18
CA GLY A 279 -3.66 -36.43 5.86
C GLY A 279 -4.94 -36.07 6.61
N ASN A 280 -5.64 -35.01 6.17
CA ASN A 280 -6.86 -34.51 6.81
C ASN A 280 -8.01 -35.53 6.79
N LEU A 281 -8.75 -35.63 7.91
CA LEU A 281 -9.85 -36.59 8.03
C LEU A 281 -11.07 -36.22 7.16
N LEU A 282 -11.44 -34.95 7.03
CA LEU A 282 -12.53 -34.53 6.14
C LEU A 282 -12.22 -34.89 4.68
N ASP A 283 -11.01 -34.60 4.22
CA ASP A 283 -10.61 -34.89 2.84
C ASP A 283 -10.62 -36.39 2.56
N ASN A 284 -10.12 -37.20 3.50
CA ASN A 284 -10.19 -38.65 3.41
C ASN A 284 -11.64 -39.17 3.39
N LEU A 285 -12.51 -38.64 4.26
CA LEU A 285 -13.93 -39.02 4.30
C LEU A 285 -14.67 -38.63 3.02
N ASN A 286 -14.21 -37.57 2.35
CA ASN A 286 -14.85 -37.03 1.15
C ASN A 286 -14.11 -37.35 -0.15
N HIS A 287 -13.11 -38.25 -0.12
CA HIS A 287 -12.16 -38.43 -1.22
C HIS A 287 -12.80 -38.85 -2.55
N ASP A 288 -13.60 -39.91 -2.55
CA ASP A 288 -14.34 -40.45 -3.70
C ASP A 288 -15.75 -39.89 -3.82
N ARG A 289 -16.37 -39.55 -2.69
CA ARG A 289 -17.71 -38.95 -2.62
C ARG A 289 -17.90 -38.13 -1.36
N THR A 290 -18.73 -37.09 -1.41
CA THR A 290 -18.99 -36.21 -0.27
C THR A 290 -19.86 -36.88 0.80
N ARG A 291 -19.24 -37.61 1.73
CA ARG A 291 -19.90 -38.26 2.88
C ARG A 291 -20.32 -37.27 3.96
N ILE A 292 -19.52 -36.22 4.14
CA ILE A 292 -19.67 -35.25 5.23
C ILE A 292 -19.80 -33.84 4.64
N PRO A 293 -20.83 -33.06 5.03
CA PRO A 293 -21.02 -31.72 4.50
C PRO A 293 -19.96 -30.74 5.02
N SER A 294 -19.53 -29.82 4.15
CA SER A 294 -18.61 -28.72 4.49
C SER A 294 -18.86 -27.53 3.57
N GLN A 295 -18.93 -26.33 4.14
CA GLN A 295 -19.17 -25.08 3.39
C GLN A 295 -17.95 -24.15 3.40
N CYS A 296 -17.05 -24.33 4.38
CA CYS A 296 -15.84 -23.55 4.51
C CYS A 296 -14.59 -24.29 3.99
N GLY A 297 -14.75 -25.35 3.20
CA GLY A 297 -13.64 -26.12 2.61
C GLY A 297 -12.60 -26.59 3.63
N GLY A 298 -13.06 -27.02 4.81
CA GLY A 298 -12.17 -27.51 5.88
C GLY A 298 -11.54 -26.42 6.77
N GLY A 299 -11.94 -25.15 6.61
CA GLY A 299 -11.47 -24.05 7.46
C GLY A 299 -12.02 -24.01 8.89
N GLY A 300 -12.68 -25.04 9.43
CA GLY A 300 -13.16 -25.08 10.82
C GLY A 300 -14.18 -23.99 11.22
N GLN A 301 -14.84 -23.32 10.26
CA GLN A 301 -15.69 -22.15 10.50
C GLN A 301 -17.20 -22.41 10.38
N CYS A 302 -17.63 -23.35 9.54
CA CYS A 302 -19.05 -23.61 9.32
C CYS A 302 -19.68 -24.56 10.35
N GLY A 303 -18.87 -25.37 11.04
CA GLY A 303 -19.34 -26.35 12.03
C GLY A 303 -20.07 -27.57 11.45
N MET A 304 -20.20 -27.68 10.13
CA MET A 304 -21.01 -28.72 9.49
C MET A 304 -20.33 -30.09 9.41
N CYS A 305 -19.00 -30.11 9.35
CA CYS A 305 -18.22 -31.35 9.22
C CYS A 305 -18.04 -32.09 10.56
N ARG A 306 -19.07 -32.06 11.40
CA ARG A 306 -19.05 -32.65 12.74
C ARG A 306 -19.15 -34.17 12.65
N VAL A 307 -18.28 -34.86 13.37
CA VAL A 307 -18.26 -36.32 13.52
C VAL A 307 -18.05 -36.64 15.00
N ARG A 308 -18.64 -37.75 15.47
CA ARG A 308 -18.50 -38.21 16.84
C ARG A 308 -17.48 -39.34 16.90
N PHE A 309 -16.39 -39.12 17.61
CA PHE A 309 -15.40 -40.17 17.88
C PHE A 309 -15.94 -41.07 19.00
N LEU A 310 -16.06 -42.37 18.73
CA LEU A 310 -16.57 -43.33 19.72
C LEU A 310 -15.47 -43.79 20.69
N GLU A 311 -14.22 -43.78 20.22
CA GLU A 311 -13.04 -44.19 20.97
C GLU A 311 -11.93 -43.16 20.72
N GLN A 312 -11.12 -42.89 21.74
CA GLN A 312 -9.91 -42.05 21.64
C GLN A 312 -10.12 -40.71 20.89
N ALA A 313 -11.18 -39.98 21.26
CA ALA A 313 -11.47 -38.69 20.66
C ALA A 313 -10.27 -37.71 20.80
N PRO A 314 -9.77 -37.12 19.70
CA PRO A 314 -8.69 -36.14 19.75
C PRO A 314 -9.04 -34.95 20.66
N GLN A 315 -8.01 -34.25 21.15
CA GLN A 315 -8.24 -33.01 21.90
C GLN A 315 -8.95 -31.97 21.04
N ALA A 316 -9.92 -31.26 21.63
CA ALA A 316 -10.67 -30.22 20.93
C ALA A 316 -9.78 -29.01 20.65
N THR A 317 -9.66 -28.66 19.37
CA THR A 317 -9.00 -27.44 18.90
C THR A 317 -9.76 -26.18 19.30
N VAL A 318 -9.10 -25.02 19.27
CA VAL A 318 -9.70 -23.72 19.61
C VAL A 318 -10.90 -23.40 18.70
N GLU A 319 -10.83 -23.79 17.42
CA GLU A 319 -11.91 -23.63 16.45
C GLU A 319 -13.15 -24.42 16.85
N GLU A 320 -12.95 -25.65 17.32
CA GLU A 320 -14.04 -26.52 17.79
C GLU A 320 -14.65 -25.96 19.08
N GLN A 321 -13.83 -25.48 20.01
CA GLN A 321 -14.30 -24.81 21.24
C GLN A 321 -15.13 -23.56 20.95
N THR A 322 -14.86 -22.88 19.83
CA THR A 322 -15.60 -21.69 19.41
C THR A 322 -16.89 -22.02 18.67
N ARG A 323 -16.94 -23.15 17.96
CA ARG A 323 -18.07 -23.53 17.08
C ARG A 323 -19.01 -24.57 17.66
N LEU A 324 -18.53 -25.42 18.54
CA LEU A 324 -19.28 -26.50 19.16
C LEU A 324 -19.55 -26.16 20.62
N LYS A 325 -20.73 -26.54 21.09
CA LYS A 325 -21.07 -26.44 22.52
C LYS A 325 -20.23 -27.42 23.34
N GLN A 326 -19.96 -27.09 24.60
CA GLN A 326 -19.16 -27.94 25.49
C GLN A 326 -19.74 -29.35 25.67
N GLU A 327 -21.07 -29.48 25.67
CA GLU A 327 -21.78 -30.76 25.69
C GLU A 327 -21.42 -31.67 24.50
N HIS A 328 -21.31 -31.09 23.30
CA HIS A 328 -20.90 -31.83 22.11
C HIS A 328 -19.43 -32.27 22.22
N LEU A 329 -18.56 -31.39 22.72
CA LEU A 329 -17.15 -31.71 22.90
C LEU A 329 -16.94 -32.84 23.91
N ALA A 330 -17.73 -32.85 24.99
CA ALA A 330 -17.73 -33.91 26.00
C ALA A 330 -18.20 -35.26 25.42
N LEU A 331 -19.13 -35.24 24.46
CA LEU A 331 -19.58 -36.43 23.73
C LEU A 331 -18.60 -36.92 22.65
N GLY A 332 -17.38 -36.37 22.58
CA GLY A 332 -16.39 -36.73 21.57
C GLY A 332 -16.70 -36.18 20.17
N ILE A 333 -17.62 -35.21 20.05
CA ILE A 333 -17.91 -34.55 18.76
C ILE A 333 -16.79 -33.57 18.43
N ARG A 334 -16.29 -33.68 17.20
CA ARG A 334 -15.19 -32.89 16.65
C ARG A 334 -15.52 -32.49 15.21
N LEU A 335 -14.86 -31.47 14.69
CA LEU A 335 -14.90 -31.10 13.28
C LEU A 335 -13.85 -31.91 12.53
N SER A 336 -14.27 -32.83 11.66
CA SER A 336 -13.35 -33.71 10.91
C SER A 336 -12.27 -32.94 10.15
N CYS A 337 -12.55 -31.71 9.72
CA CYS A 337 -11.57 -30.88 9.04
C CYS A 337 -10.44 -30.33 9.91
N GLN A 338 -10.49 -30.45 11.24
CA GLN A 338 -9.44 -29.95 12.13
C GLN A 338 -8.54 -31.06 12.67
N HIS A 339 -8.66 -32.30 12.14
CA HIS A 339 -7.94 -33.47 12.61
C HIS A 339 -7.35 -34.29 11.47
N ASN A 340 -6.20 -34.91 11.73
CA ASN A 340 -5.58 -35.90 10.84
C ASN A 340 -6.39 -37.21 10.80
N CYS A 341 -6.07 -38.07 9.82
CA CYS A 341 -6.64 -39.39 9.65
C CYS A 341 -6.62 -40.19 10.97
N HIS A 342 -7.73 -40.85 11.26
CA HIS A 342 -7.94 -41.60 12.50
C HIS A 342 -8.22 -43.07 12.19
N GLN A 343 -7.86 -43.96 13.12
CA GLN A 343 -8.18 -45.37 13.04
C GLN A 343 -9.24 -45.69 14.09
N GLY A 344 -10.26 -46.47 13.72
CA GLY A 344 -11.31 -46.88 14.65
C GLY A 344 -12.71 -46.52 14.15
N LYS A 345 -13.57 -46.07 15.06
CA LYS A 345 -15.00 -45.87 14.79
C LYS A 345 -15.41 -44.42 15.00
N ILE A 346 -16.03 -43.83 13.97
CA ILE A 346 -16.67 -42.52 14.07
C ILE A 346 -18.12 -42.60 13.63
N ALA A 347 -18.99 -41.86 14.31
CA ALA A 347 -20.41 -41.80 14.00
C ALA A 347 -20.81 -40.44 13.41
N LEU A 348 -21.80 -40.45 12.52
CA LEU A 348 -22.53 -39.24 12.16
C LEU A 348 -23.24 -38.68 13.40
N THR A 349 -23.45 -37.37 13.44
CA THR A 349 -23.96 -36.67 14.63
C THR A 349 -25.47 -36.44 14.61
N SER A 350 -26.13 -36.60 13.46
CA SER A 350 -27.55 -36.29 13.32
C SER A 350 -28.20 -37.02 12.15
N ARG A 351 -29.54 -37.20 12.21
CA ARG A 351 -30.33 -37.77 11.11
C ARG A 351 -30.26 -36.94 9.83
N ALA A 352 -30.10 -35.63 9.93
CA ALA A 352 -29.90 -34.77 8.76
C ALA A 352 -28.59 -35.10 8.03
N GLN A 353 -27.52 -35.35 8.79
CA GLN A 353 -26.23 -35.77 8.24
C GLN A 353 -26.31 -37.18 7.62
N LEU A 354 -27.09 -38.10 8.21
CA LEU A 354 -27.36 -39.41 7.63
C LEU A 354 -28.06 -39.31 6.27
N ARG A 355 -29.10 -38.47 6.14
CA ARG A 355 -29.78 -38.23 4.86
C ARG A 355 -28.84 -37.65 3.81
N PHE A 356 -27.94 -36.76 4.21
CA PHE A 356 -26.91 -36.21 3.32
C PHE A 356 -25.99 -37.32 2.78
N TRP A 357 -25.52 -38.20 3.66
CA TRP A 357 -24.69 -39.35 3.26
C TRP A 357 -25.44 -40.31 2.34
N GLN A 358 -26.71 -40.65 2.64
CA GLN A 358 -27.55 -41.52 1.81
C GLN A 358 -27.74 -40.96 0.41
N LYS A 359 -27.96 -39.64 0.29
CA LYS A 359 -28.04 -38.97 -1.01
C LYS A 359 -26.72 -39.11 -1.77
N ALA A 360 -25.58 -38.80 -1.13
CA ALA A 360 -24.27 -38.92 -1.76
C ALA A 360 -23.97 -40.36 -2.21
N GLN A 361 -24.45 -41.37 -1.48
CA GLN A 361 -24.35 -42.77 -1.89
C GLN A 361 -25.22 -43.07 -3.12
N SER A 362 -26.50 -42.67 -3.11
CA SER A 362 -27.40 -42.86 -4.26
C SER A 362 -26.86 -42.19 -5.52
N ASP A 363 -26.32 -40.97 -5.40
CA ASP A 363 -25.76 -40.21 -6.52
C ASP A 363 -24.53 -40.94 -7.10
N ALA A 364 -23.68 -41.52 -6.24
CA ALA A 364 -22.53 -42.32 -6.65
C ALA A 364 -22.94 -43.63 -7.33
N GLU A 365 -23.96 -44.34 -6.81
CA GLU A 365 -24.48 -45.58 -7.40
C GLU A 365 -25.11 -45.34 -8.78
N GLN A 366 -25.81 -44.22 -8.96
CA GLN A 366 -26.36 -43.83 -10.27
C GLN A 366 -25.26 -43.50 -11.29
N ALA A 367 -24.18 -42.86 -10.87
CA ALA A 367 -23.05 -42.53 -11.74
C ALA A 367 -22.28 -43.77 -12.24
N VAL A 368 -22.34 -44.89 -11.51
CA VAL A 368 -21.66 -46.16 -11.87
C VAL A 368 -22.52 -47.07 -12.73
N ARG A 369 -23.86 -46.89 -12.77
CA ARG A 369 -24.72 -47.65 -13.68
C ARG A 369 -24.41 -47.23 -15.12
N PRO A 370 -23.93 -48.13 -16.00
CA PRO A 370 -23.72 -47.79 -17.40
C PRO A 370 -25.06 -47.37 -18.01
N ALA A 371 -25.03 -46.50 -19.01
CA ALA A 371 -26.16 -46.13 -19.85
C ALA A 371 -26.70 -47.34 -20.64
N GLN A 372 -27.24 -48.35 -19.95
CA GLN A 372 -27.98 -49.48 -20.52
C GLN A 372 -29.47 -49.14 -20.48
N ALA A 373 -29.86 -48.13 -21.23
CA ALA A 373 -31.25 -47.86 -21.61
C ALA A 373 -31.31 -46.78 -22.69
N SER A 374 -30.72 -47.05 -23.85
CA SER A 374 -31.12 -46.40 -25.10
C SER A 374 -30.78 -47.35 -26.26
N SER A 375 -31.66 -48.32 -26.47
CA SER A 375 -31.78 -49.08 -27.72
C SER A 375 -33.24 -49.04 -28.14
#